data_AF-A0A6L5FC17-F1
#
_entry.id   AF-A0A6L5FC17-F1
#
_cell.length_a   1.000
_cell.length_b   1.000
_cell.length_c   1.000
_cell.angle_alpha   90.00
_cell.angle_beta   90.00
_cell.angle_gamma   90.00
#
_symmetry.space_group_name_H-M   'P 1'
#
loop_
_entity.id
_entity.type
_entity.pdbx_description
1 polymer ?
#
loop_
_entity_poly.entity_id
_entity_poly.type
_entity_poly.pdbx_seq_one_letter_code
_entity_poly.pdbx_strand_id
1 'polypeptide(L)'
;MRRGPLNEEVAVSIENLLSEERSFPPAEDFTSQANAQPGIHEEASQDPAAYWLQQAKTRLTWDQEPTVALDDSNAPFFKWFSDGELN
;
A
#
# COMPACT_ATOMS: atom_id res chain seq x y z
N MET A 1 5.36 -33.44 -49.50
CA MET A 1 5.23 -31.96 -49.55
C MET A 1 4.89 -31.45 -48.16
N ARG A 2 5.49 -30.32 -47.81
CA ARG A 2 5.69 -29.78 -46.45
C ARG A 2 4.37 -29.42 -45.76
N ARG A 3 4.18 -29.87 -44.51
CA ARG A 3 3.20 -29.32 -43.57
C ARG A 3 4.01 -28.67 -42.43
N GLY A 4 4.11 -27.35 -42.44
CA GLY A 4 4.60 -26.48 -41.35
C GLY A 4 3.97 -25.10 -41.55
N PRO A 5 4.08 -24.10 -40.66
CA PRO A 5 4.39 -24.06 -39.22
C PRO A 5 3.19 -23.50 -38.41
N LEU A 6 1.96 -23.80 -38.81
CA LEU A 6 0.74 -23.10 -38.35
C LEU A 6 0.48 -23.12 -36.82
N ASN A 7 0.97 -24.14 -36.09
CA ASN A 7 0.70 -24.25 -34.65
C ASN A 7 1.61 -23.37 -33.78
N GLU A 8 2.82 -23.07 -34.27
CA GLU A 8 3.83 -22.32 -33.51
C GLU A 8 3.60 -20.81 -33.65
N GLU A 9 3.17 -20.36 -34.84
CA GLU A 9 2.76 -18.97 -35.09
C GLU A 9 1.53 -18.57 -34.28
N VAL A 10 0.52 -19.46 -34.16
CA VAL A 10 -0.69 -19.21 -33.38
C VAL A 10 -0.38 -19.12 -31.88
N ALA A 11 0.46 -20.01 -31.36
CA ALA A 11 0.88 -19.97 -29.96
C ALA A 11 1.61 -18.66 -29.61
N VAL A 12 2.59 -18.25 -30.43
CA VAL A 12 3.31 -16.98 -30.24
C VAL A 12 2.37 -15.77 -30.36
N SER A 13 1.39 -15.80 -31.26
CA SER A 13 0.42 -14.70 -31.38
C SER A 13 -0.57 -14.62 -30.21
N ILE A 14 -0.94 -15.73 -29.58
CA ILE A 14 -1.77 -15.75 -28.35
C ILE A 14 -0.94 -15.33 -27.13
N GLU A 15 0.32 -15.76 -27.03
CA GLU A 15 1.24 -15.36 -25.95
C GLU A 15 1.48 -13.84 -25.95
N ASN A 16 1.59 -13.21 -27.12
CA ASN A 16 1.66 -11.74 -27.23
C ASN A 16 0.37 -11.02 -26.79
N LEU A 17 -0.78 -11.70 -26.78
CA LEU A 17 -2.04 -11.16 -26.24
C LEU A 17 -2.17 -11.35 -24.72
N LEU A 18 -1.35 -12.21 -24.11
CA LEU A 18 -1.40 -12.52 -22.67
C LEU A 18 -0.47 -11.64 -21.81
N SER A 19 0.52 -11.00 -22.42
CA SER A 19 1.43 -10.07 -21.73
C SER A 19 0.98 -8.62 -21.95
N GLU A 20 0.01 -8.15 -21.18
CA GLU A 20 -0.39 -6.74 -21.16
C GLU A 20 0.35 -5.96 -20.06
N GLU A 21 1.53 -5.43 -20.40
CA GLU A 21 2.36 -4.55 -19.55
C GLU A 21 1.93 -3.07 -19.62
N ARG A 22 0.74 -2.79 -20.15
CA ARG A 22 0.27 -1.42 -20.38
C ARG A 22 -0.13 -0.79 -19.05
N SER A 23 0.64 0.20 -18.62
CA SER A 23 0.29 1.08 -17.50
C SER A 23 -0.29 2.40 -18.02
N PHE A 24 -1.33 2.88 -17.37
CA PHE A 24 -1.92 4.20 -17.64
C PHE A 24 -1.81 5.04 -16.37
N PRO A 25 -0.88 6.00 -16.31
CA PRO A 25 -0.78 6.85 -15.14
C PRO A 25 -2.05 7.70 -15.03
N PRO A 26 -2.53 7.96 -13.81
CA PRO A 26 -3.57 8.96 -13.59
C PRO A 26 -3.12 10.35 -14.07
N ALA A 27 -4.08 11.21 -14.40
CA ALA A 27 -3.81 12.59 -14.78
C ALA A 27 -3.18 13.40 -13.63
N GLU A 28 -2.36 14.40 -13.95
CA GLU A 28 -1.61 15.20 -12.96
C GLU A 28 -2.52 15.97 -12.00
N ASP A 29 -3.64 16.53 -12.50
CA ASP A 29 -4.60 17.24 -11.66
C ASP A 29 -5.24 16.30 -10.61
N PHE A 30 -5.34 15.01 -10.93
CA PHE A 30 -5.88 13.99 -10.02
C PHE A 30 -4.84 13.58 -8.97
N THR A 31 -3.58 13.33 -9.36
CA THR A 31 -2.52 12.94 -8.42
C THR A 31 -2.18 14.05 -7.44
N SER A 32 -2.25 15.31 -7.88
CA SER A 32 -2.00 16.48 -7.04
C SER A 32 -2.98 16.63 -5.87
N GLN A 33 -4.16 15.98 -5.95
CA GLN A 33 -5.18 15.99 -4.90
C GLN A 33 -5.24 14.68 -4.10
N ALA A 34 -4.28 13.77 -4.31
CA ALA A 34 -4.28 12.50 -3.60
C ALA A 34 -4.07 12.68 -2.09
N ASN A 35 -4.84 11.94 -1.27
CA ASN A 35 -4.68 11.95 0.18
C ASN A 35 -3.30 11.42 0.62
N ALA A 36 -2.73 10.51 -0.15
CA ALA A 36 -1.41 9.96 0.03
C ALA A 36 -0.49 10.54 -1.06
N GLN A 37 0.61 11.13 -0.65
CA GLN A 37 1.60 11.72 -1.54
C GLN A 37 2.80 10.79 -1.74
N PRO A 38 3.58 10.96 -2.82
CA PRO A 38 4.83 10.23 -3.00
C PRO A 38 5.73 10.37 -1.76
N GLY A 39 6.39 9.28 -1.36
CA GLY A 39 7.25 9.27 -0.17
C GLY A 39 6.57 8.81 1.12
N ILE A 40 5.24 8.67 1.15
CA ILE A 40 4.50 8.25 2.36
C ILE A 40 4.94 6.87 2.87
N HIS A 41 5.33 5.96 1.98
CA HIS A 41 5.80 4.63 2.37
C HIS A 41 7.22 4.68 2.93
N GLU A 42 8.10 5.43 2.29
CA GLU A 42 9.46 5.66 2.75
C GLU A 42 9.46 6.31 4.14
N GLU A 43 8.63 7.32 4.36
CA GLU A 43 8.43 7.95 5.67
C GLU A 43 7.95 6.92 6.71
N ALA A 44 6.87 6.19 6.42
CA ALA A 44 6.33 5.19 7.33
C ALA A 44 7.32 4.06 7.64
N SER A 45 8.21 3.73 6.71
CA SER A 45 9.19 2.65 6.88
C SER A 45 10.36 3.00 7.81
N GLN A 46 10.66 4.29 8.00
CA GLN A 46 11.77 4.74 8.85
C GLN A 46 11.49 4.47 10.33
N ASP A 47 10.26 4.73 10.77
CA ASP A 47 9.76 4.37 12.09
C ASP A 47 8.24 4.13 12.02
N PRO A 48 7.81 2.88 11.79
CA PRO A 48 6.40 2.55 11.64
C PRO A 48 5.57 2.89 12.88
N ALA A 49 6.14 2.72 14.08
CA ALA A 49 5.44 2.98 15.32
C ALA A 49 5.21 4.48 15.51
N ALA A 50 6.25 5.31 15.35
CA ALA A 50 6.12 6.75 15.44
C ALA A 50 5.20 7.32 14.35
N TYR A 51 5.31 6.82 13.12
CA TYR A 51 4.43 7.18 12.02
C TYR A 51 2.97 6.92 12.41
N TRP A 52 2.62 5.69 12.78
CA TRP A 52 1.23 5.36 13.12
C TRP A 52 0.70 6.11 14.34
N LEU A 53 1.53 6.39 15.33
CA LEU A 53 1.14 7.24 16.47
C LEU A 53 0.76 8.65 15.98
N GLN A 54 1.61 9.28 15.17
CA GLN A 54 1.34 10.61 14.63
C GLN A 54 0.10 10.63 13.73
N GLN A 55 -0.07 9.61 12.89
CA GLN A 55 -1.27 9.46 12.05
C GLN A 55 -2.54 9.31 12.91
N ALA A 56 -2.50 8.54 14.00
CA ALA A 56 -3.63 8.33 14.91
C ALA A 56 -4.01 9.60 15.66
N LYS A 57 -3.03 10.35 16.19
CA LYS A 57 -3.27 11.63 16.88
C LYS A 57 -3.82 12.71 15.94
N THR A 58 -3.42 12.70 14.68
CA THR A 58 -3.82 13.73 13.70
C THR A 58 -5.22 13.48 13.14
N ARG A 59 -5.62 12.21 12.96
CA ARG A 59 -6.86 11.86 12.24
C ARG A 59 -8.04 11.47 13.10
N LEU A 60 -7.79 11.09 14.35
CA LEU A 60 -8.84 10.68 15.28
C LEU A 60 -9.00 11.76 16.35
N THR A 61 -10.23 11.95 16.81
CA THR A 61 -10.50 12.77 17.99
C THR A 61 -10.44 11.86 19.21
N TRP A 62 -9.56 12.20 20.15
CA TRP A 62 -9.31 11.43 21.35
C TRP A 62 -9.84 12.20 22.56
N ASP A 63 -10.44 11.47 23.50
CA ASP A 63 -10.69 11.98 24.85
C ASP A 63 -9.37 12.00 25.64
N GLN A 64 -8.55 10.96 25.43
CA GLN A 64 -7.15 10.88 25.91
C GLN A 64 -6.25 10.46 24.75
N GLU A 65 -5.33 11.35 24.35
CA GLU A 65 -4.38 11.03 23.29
C GLU A 65 -3.40 9.92 23.72
N PRO A 66 -3.16 8.91 22.86
CA PRO A 66 -2.22 7.84 23.17
C PRO A 66 -0.77 8.36 23.16
N THR A 67 0.07 7.76 23.99
CA THR A 67 1.53 7.94 23.98
C THR A 67 2.27 6.70 23.51
N VAL A 68 1.62 5.53 23.56
CA VAL A 68 2.18 4.25 23.13
C VAL A 68 1.62 3.89 21.76
N ALA A 69 2.45 3.81 20.73
CA ALA A 69 2.02 3.38 19.41
C ALA A 69 1.65 1.89 19.41
N LEU A 70 2.63 1.05 19.73
CA LEU A 70 2.56 -0.41 19.74
C LEU A 70 3.18 -0.91 21.05
N ASP A 71 2.40 -1.65 21.82
CA ASP A 71 2.85 -2.46 22.94
C ASP A 71 2.97 -3.92 22.46
N ASP A 72 4.21 -4.39 22.35
CA ASP A 72 4.58 -5.74 21.93
C ASP A 72 5.08 -6.62 23.10
N SER A 73 5.02 -6.10 24.34
CA SER A 73 5.58 -6.75 25.52
C SER A 73 4.96 -8.12 25.84
N ASN A 74 3.76 -8.39 25.33
CA ASN A 74 3.01 -9.64 25.50
C ASN A 74 2.69 -10.34 24.17
N ALA A 75 3.66 -10.41 23.24
CA ALA A 75 3.50 -11.15 21.99
C ALA A 75 2.98 -12.60 22.23
N PRO A 76 2.03 -13.12 21.42
CA PRO A 76 1.50 -12.55 20.18
C PRO A 76 0.31 -11.59 20.38
N PHE A 77 0.01 -11.16 21.61
CA PHE A 77 -1.09 -10.24 21.93
C PHE A 77 -0.64 -8.78 21.88
N PHE A 78 -0.42 -8.29 20.67
CA PHE A 78 -0.05 -6.90 20.41
C PHE A 78 -1.20 -5.94 20.71
N LYS A 79 -0.91 -4.77 21.27
CA LYS A 79 -1.88 -3.69 21.48
C LYS A 79 -1.42 -2.42 20.79
N TRP A 80 -2.31 -1.76 20.07
CA TRP A 80 -2.07 -0.45 19.47
C TRP A 80 -2.75 0.62 20.32
N PHE A 81 -2.07 1.74 20.54
CA PHE A 81 -2.64 2.91 21.25
C PHE A 81 -3.20 2.56 22.62
N SER A 82 -2.50 1.70 23.36
CA SER A 82 -3.02 0.98 24.53
C SER A 82 -3.42 1.88 25.71
N ASP A 83 -2.96 3.13 25.70
CA ASP A 83 -3.20 4.15 26.70
C ASP A 83 -4.10 5.30 26.19
N GLY A 84 -4.69 5.18 24.99
CA GLY A 84 -5.62 6.15 24.43
C GLY A 84 -7.09 5.82 24.68
N GLU A 85 -7.94 6.84 24.76
CA GLU A 85 -9.40 6.71 24.94
C GLU A 85 -10.15 7.58 23.90
N LEU A 86 -11.21 7.02 23.28
CA LEU A 86 -12.05 7.68 22.27
C LEU A 86 -13.49 7.10 22.27
N ASN A 87 -14.45 7.77 21.61
CA ASN A 87 -15.85 7.34 21.43
C ASN A 87 -16.37 7.69 20.02
#